data_AF-A0A7G6ZBL7-F1
#
_entry.id   AF-A0A7G6ZBL7-F1
#
_cell.length_a   1.000
_cell.length_b   1.000
_cell.length_c   1.000
_cell.angle_alpha   90.00
_cell.angle_beta   90.00
_cell.angle_gamma   90.00
#
_symmetry.space_group_name_H-M   'P 1'
#
loop_
_entity.id
_entity.type
_entity.pdbx_description
1 polymer ?
#
loop_
_entity_poly.entity_id
_entity_poly.type
_entity_poly.pdbx_seq_one_letter_code
_entity_poly.pdbx_strand_id
1 'polypeptide(L)'
;MRIELQQAAIGRGLGASVPALDLIVDGPVPVVVAVQTDERPMLVSMLLAGRVRCDTGRVLVDGTEDADRLRRRTALVDTPIVAEPGAGIALSTIVAEEFSFAGLPTSGRAVRRFLADHGLADFAPLPVRALPPADRIRLFSELAVLRAGVDGIIVTSPERHGGAPAEWFGHLVDLADRGVTVAIVTDYATAKILIGLGARDGATPETPPDQEPAETETDPEPLLAPTDPPESDLS
;
A
#
# COMPACT_ATOMS: atom_id res chain seq x y z
N MET A 1 9.73 4.90 8.94
CA MET A 1 8.45 4.53 9.60
C MET A 1 8.09 3.11 9.21
N ARG A 2 7.28 2.41 10.02
CA ARG A 2 6.70 1.11 9.68
C ARG A 2 5.18 1.14 9.88
N ILE A 3 4.43 0.72 8.88
CA ILE A 3 2.97 0.60 8.91
C ILE A 3 2.62 -0.88 8.73
N GLU A 4 1.75 -1.40 9.60
CA GLU A 4 1.34 -2.81 9.56
C GLU A 4 -0.17 -2.90 9.57
N LEU A 5 -0.74 -3.62 8.60
CA LEU A 5 -2.12 -4.06 8.63
C LEU A 5 -2.11 -5.50 9.14
N GLN A 6 -2.90 -5.77 10.17
CA GLN A 6 -3.02 -7.11 10.76
C GLN A 6 -4.48 -7.53 10.71
N GLN A 7 -4.78 -8.45 9.79
CA GLN A 7 -6.14 -8.91 9.49
C GLN A 7 -7.13 -7.74 9.27
N ALA A 8 -6.63 -6.63 8.73
CA ALA A 8 -7.39 -5.41 8.58
C ALA A 8 -8.39 -5.55 7.42
N ALA A 9 -9.68 -5.38 7.68
CA ALA A 9 -10.73 -5.49 6.66
C ALA A 9 -11.72 -4.32 6.74
N ILE A 10 -12.42 -4.05 5.64
CA ILE A 10 -13.58 -3.17 5.55
C ILE A 10 -14.74 -3.98 4.95
N GLY A 11 -15.82 -4.13 5.70
CA GLY A 11 -16.90 -5.05 5.42
C GLY A 11 -16.62 -6.47 5.94
N ARG A 12 -17.50 -7.42 5.58
CA ARG A 12 -17.42 -8.82 6.05
C ARG A 12 -17.76 -9.79 4.92
N GLY A 13 -17.19 -10.99 5.00
CA GLY A 13 -17.45 -12.09 4.08
C GLY A 13 -17.04 -11.79 2.63
N LEU A 14 -17.62 -12.53 1.68
CA LEU A 14 -17.29 -12.41 0.25
C LEU A 14 -17.61 -11.03 -0.36
N GLY A 15 -18.43 -10.23 0.31
CA GLY A 15 -18.81 -8.87 -0.11
C GLY A 15 -17.99 -7.75 0.54
N ALA A 16 -16.90 -8.06 1.25
CA ALA A 16 -16.06 -7.04 1.87
C ALA A 16 -15.43 -6.11 0.81
N SER A 17 -15.57 -4.80 1.01
CA SER A 17 -14.92 -3.79 0.14
C SER A 17 -13.40 -3.93 0.18
N VAL A 18 -12.86 -4.24 1.36
CA VAL A 18 -11.47 -4.65 1.56
C VAL A 18 -11.48 -5.97 2.36
N PRO A 19 -11.13 -7.11 1.74
CA PRO A 19 -10.91 -8.37 2.47
C PRO A 19 -9.85 -8.22 3.55
N ALA A 20 -9.75 -9.18 4.49
CA ALA A 20 -8.70 -9.13 5.50
C ALA A 20 -7.31 -9.13 4.85
N LEU A 21 -6.48 -8.15 5.20
CA LEU A 21 -5.13 -7.95 4.68
C LEU A 21 -4.11 -7.98 5.80
N ASP A 22 -3.03 -8.73 5.57
CA ASP A 22 -1.78 -8.65 6.32
C ASP A 22 -0.70 -8.01 5.46
N LEU A 23 -0.31 -6.80 5.80
CA LEU A 23 0.63 -6.02 5.01
C LEU A 23 1.65 -5.35 5.92
N ILE A 24 2.89 -5.29 5.44
CA ILE A 24 3.95 -4.53 6.09
C ILE A 24 4.47 -3.52 5.06
N VAL A 25 4.48 -2.25 5.43
CA VAL A 25 5.08 -1.16 4.66
C VAL A 25 6.15 -0.47 5.51
N ASP A 26 7.40 -0.51 5.06
CA ASP A 26 8.56 0.13 5.68
C ASP A 26 9.60 0.49 4.62
N GLY A 27 10.65 1.23 5.04
CA GLY A 27 11.77 1.58 4.17
C GLY A 27 12.96 0.62 4.32
N PRO A 28 14.05 0.80 3.54
CA PRO A 28 14.32 1.93 2.65
C PRO A 28 13.89 1.70 1.19
N VAL A 29 13.17 0.61 0.89
CA VAL A 29 12.75 0.28 -0.48
C VAL A 29 11.25 0.55 -0.64
N PRO A 30 10.78 1.13 -1.77
CA PRO A 30 9.34 1.28 -2.00
C PRO A 30 8.62 -0.06 -1.93
N VAL A 31 7.47 -0.06 -1.25
CA VAL A 31 6.66 -1.25 -1.04
C VAL A 31 5.44 -1.19 -1.94
N VAL A 32 5.22 -2.24 -2.72
CA VAL A 32 4.04 -2.36 -3.57
C VAL A 32 2.96 -3.19 -2.90
N VAL A 33 1.72 -2.74 -3.03
CA VAL A 33 0.53 -3.41 -2.51
C VAL A 33 -0.40 -3.65 -3.70
N ALA A 34 -0.41 -4.89 -4.17
CA ALA A 34 -1.24 -5.32 -5.29
C ALA A 34 -2.69 -5.55 -4.82
N VAL A 35 -3.63 -4.80 -5.37
CA VAL A 35 -5.06 -4.95 -5.09
C VAL A 35 -5.87 -4.89 -6.39
N GLN A 36 -6.85 -5.78 -6.50
CA GLN A 36 -7.84 -5.77 -7.58
C GLN A 36 -9.15 -5.17 -7.08
N THR A 37 -9.91 -4.56 -7.99
CA THR A 37 -11.27 -3.95 -7.88
C THR A 37 -11.32 -2.42 -7.85
N ASP A 38 -12.43 -1.86 -8.35
CA ASP A 38 -12.60 -0.43 -8.66
C ASP A 38 -12.22 0.53 -7.51
N GLU A 39 -12.83 0.39 -6.34
CA GLU A 39 -12.59 1.31 -5.20
C GLU A 39 -11.51 0.84 -4.23
N ARG A 40 -11.04 -0.41 -4.36
CA ARG A 40 -10.17 -1.03 -3.34
C ARG A 40 -8.79 -0.38 -3.23
N PRO A 41 -8.10 0.06 -4.30
CA PRO A 41 -6.87 0.83 -4.17
C PRO A 41 -7.04 2.08 -3.30
N MET A 42 -8.16 2.78 -3.45
CA MET A 42 -8.48 3.96 -2.63
C MET A 42 -8.66 3.57 -1.16
N LEU A 43 -9.50 2.57 -0.87
CA LEU A 43 -9.78 2.14 0.51
C LEU A 43 -8.54 1.60 1.23
N VAL A 44 -7.71 0.81 0.55
CA VAL A 44 -6.44 0.31 1.11
C VAL A 44 -5.46 1.44 1.36
N SER A 45 -5.38 2.41 0.44
CA SER A 45 -4.58 3.61 0.66
C SER A 45 -5.07 4.41 1.87
N MET A 46 -6.38 4.53 2.05
CA MET A 46 -6.99 5.20 3.20
C MET A 46 -6.71 4.49 4.53
N LEU A 47 -6.69 3.15 4.55
CA LEU A 47 -6.27 2.36 5.72
C LEU A 47 -4.80 2.61 6.06
N LEU A 48 -3.91 2.49 5.07
CA LEU A 48 -2.47 2.74 5.23
C LEU A 48 -2.17 4.16 5.71
N ALA A 49 -3.02 5.12 5.34
CA ALA A 49 -2.88 6.52 5.73
C ALA A 49 -3.68 6.89 7.00
N GLY A 50 -4.29 5.90 7.68
CA GLY A 50 -5.09 6.05 8.90
C GLY A 50 -6.39 6.82 8.74
N ARG A 51 -6.82 7.15 7.51
CA ARG A 51 -7.97 8.02 7.22
C ARG A 51 -9.31 7.28 7.19
N VAL A 52 -9.30 5.95 7.19
CA VAL A 52 -10.45 5.08 7.42
C VAL A 52 -10.10 4.08 8.52
N ARG A 53 -11.09 3.68 9.34
CA ARG A 53 -10.94 2.59 10.29
C ARG A 53 -11.31 1.27 9.63
N CYS A 54 -10.57 0.22 9.93
CA CYS A 54 -10.99 -1.14 9.61
C CYS A 54 -12.13 -1.58 10.54
N ASP A 55 -13.00 -2.45 10.02
CA ASP A 55 -14.11 -3.06 10.79
C ASP A 55 -13.63 -4.26 11.62
N THR A 56 -12.57 -4.92 11.16
CA THR A 56 -11.87 -6.02 11.85
C THR A 56 -10.36 -5.86 11.71
N GLY A 57 -9.62 -6.53 12.59
CA GLY A 57 -8.16 -6.40 12.63
C GLY A 57 -7.73 -5.04 13.16
N ARG A 58 -6.51 -4.63 12.80
CA ARG A 58 -5.92 -3.37 13.26
C ARG A 58 -4.88 -2.82 12.29
N VAL A 59 -4.60 -1.53 12.44
CA VAL A 59 -3.54 -0.81 11.73
C VAL A 59 -2.56 -0.25 12.75
N LEU A 60 -1.28 -0.63 12.61
CA LEU A 60 -0.20 -0.21 13.48
C LEU A 60 0.71 0.79 12.76
N VAL A 61 1.22 1.75 13.52
CA VAL A 61 2.35 2.60 13.14
C VAL A 61 3.45 2.45 14.17
N ASP A 62 4.61 1.96 13.72
CA ASP A 62 5.75 1.58 14.56
C ASP A 62 5.31 0.72 15.77
N GLY A 63 4.48 -0.31 15.51
CA GLY A 63 3.99 -1.26 16.52
C GLY A 63 2.84 -0.79 17.40
N THR A 64 2.29 0.42 17.20
CA THR A 64 1.20 0.97 18.02
C THR A 64 -0.04 1.30 17.20
N GLU A 65 -1.24 1.00 17.72
CA GLU A 65 -2.51 1.48 17.16
C GLU A 65 -2.73 2.97 17.45
N ASP A 66 -2.14 3.85 16.63
CA ASP A 66 -2.29 5.30 16.75
C ASP A 66 -2.63 5.92 15.39
N ALA A 67 -3.93 5.95 15.09
CA ALA A 67 -4.44 6.50 13.83
C ALA A 67 -4.12 7.99 13.64
N ASP A 68 -4.04 8.76 14.72
CA ASP A 68 -3.75 10.20 14.63
C ASP A 68 -2.28 10.45 14.32
N ARG A 69 -1.37 9.67 14.92
CA ARG A 69 0.05 9.67 14.54
C ARG A 69 0.24 9.20 13.10
N LEU A 70 -0.46 8.15 12.68
CA LEU A 70 -0.40 7.66 11.31
C LEU A 70 -0.86 8.73 10.31
N ARG A 71 -1.99 9.40 10.56
CA ARG A 71 -2.50 10.50 9.72
C ARG A 71 -1.53 11.67 9.61
N ARG A 72 -0.89 12.07 10.72
CA ARG A 72 0.08 13.18 10.72
C ARG A 72 1.36 12.85 9.95
N ARG A 73 1.75 11.58 9.93
CA ARG A 73 2.99 11.11 9.30
C ARG A 73 2.85 10.66 7.85
N THR A 74 1.60 10.47 7.39
CA THR A 74 1.31 9.97 6.05
C THR A 74 0.55 10.96 5.18
N ALA A 75 0.99 11.07 3.94
CA ALA A 75 0.26 11.75 2.89
C ALA A 75 -0.21 10.77 1.81
N LEU A 76 -1.46 10.96 1.38
CA LEU A 76 -1.99 10.34 0.18
C LEU A 76 -1.50 11.11 -1.03
N VAL A 77 -1.08 10.40 -2.07
CA VAL A 77 -0.63 10.96 -3.33
C VAL A 77 -1.52 10.43 -4.44
N ASP A 78 -2.25 11.35 -5.06
CA ASP A 78 -3.08 11.09 -6.25
C ASP A 78 -4.13 9.98 -6.05
N THR A 79 -4.69 9.93 -4.83
CA THR A 79 -5.73 8.98 -4.47
C THR A 79 -7.07 9.40 -5.09
N PRO A 80 -7.69 8.57 -5.95
CA PRO A 80 -8.96 8.89 -6.61
C PRO A 80 -9.99 9.42 -5.66
N ILE A 81 -10.70 10.49 -6.05
CA ILE A 81 -11.81 11.10 -5.31
C ILE A 81 -11.38 11.79 -3.99
N VAL A 82 -10.30 11.34 -3.35
CA VAL A 82 -9.87 11.76 -2.01
C VAL A 82 -8.79 12.84 -2.05
N ALA A 83 -7.72 12.59 -2.81
CA ALA A 83 -6.53 13.43 -2.89
C ALA A 83 -6.04 13.56 -4.34
N GLU A 84 -6.96 13.42 -5.29
CA GLU A 84 -6.70 13.57 -6.71
C GLU A 84 -6.72 15.07 -7.08
N PRO A 85 -5.63 15.60 -7.68
CA PRO A 85 -5.60 16.99 -8.09
C PRO A 85 -6.54 17.21 -9.28
N GLY A 86 -7.28 18.31 -9.25
CA GLY A 86 -8.26 18.64 -10.27
C GLY A 86 -7.64 18.72 -11.67
N ALA A 87 -7.91 17.73 -12.52
CA ALA A 87 -7.35 17.59 -13.88
C ALA A 87 -7.62 18.81 -14.79
N GLY A 88 -8.68 19.55 -14.48
CA GLY A 88 -9.10 20.80 -15.13
C GLY A 88 -8.24 22.02 -14.82
N ILE A 89 -7.57 22.02 -13.67
CA ILE A 89 -7.02 23.19 -13.00
C ILE A 89 -5.57 23.41 -13.42
N ALA A 90 -5.16 24.68 -13.54
CA ALA A 90 -3.77 25.03 -13.84
C ALA A 90 -2.80 24.47 -12.80
N LEU A 91 -1.67 23.93 -13.24
CA LEU A 91 -0.69 23.31 -12.36
C LEU A 91 -0.20 24.26 -11.26
N SER A 92 0.05 25.52 -11.61
CA SER A 92 0.48 26.53 -10.63
C SER A 92 -0.52 26.74 -9.50
N THR A 93 -1.82 26.56 -9.77
CA THR A 93 -2.86 26.70 -8.76
C THR A 93 -2.82 25.52 -7.78
N ILE A 94 -2.69 24.30 -8.29
CA ILE A 94 -2.55 23.11 -7.43
C ILE A 94 -1.27 23.18 -6.60
N VAL A 95 -0.15 23.60 -7.18
CA VAL A 95 1.11 23.76 -6.42
C VAL A 95 0.97 24.83 -5.32
N ALA A 96 0.27 25.93 -5.58
CA ALA A 96 0.02 26.96 -4.57
C ALA A 96 -0.87 26.44 -3.42
N GLU A 97 -1.85 25.59 -3.74
CA GLU A 97 -2.70 24.91 -2.76
C GLU A 97 -1.87 23.94 -1.90
N GLU A 98 -1.05 23.09 -2.52
CA GLU A 98 -0.13 22.18 -1.84
C GLU A 98 0.88 22.92 -0.94
N PHE A 99 1.39 24.07 -1.40
CA PHE A 99 2.23 24.94 -0.58
C PHE A 99 1.50 25.49 0.64
N SER A 100 0.20 25.77 0.53
CA SER A 100 -0.60 26.19 1.68
C SER A 100 -0.68 25.09 2.73
N PHE A 101 -0.88 23.83 2.32
CA PHE A 101 -0.85 22.68 3.22
C PHE A 101 0.53 22.43 3.85
N ALA A 102 1.60 22.77 3.14
CA ALA A 102 2.97 22.67 3.63
C ALA A 102 3.44 23.89 4.46
N GLY A 103 2.64 24.94 4.59
CA GLY A 103 3.04 26.18 5.26
C GLY A 103 4.12 26.97 4.51
N LEU A 104 4.21 26.80 3.19
CA LEU A 104 5.19 27.42 2.30
C LEU A 104 4.62 28.68 1.60
N PRO A 105 5.48 29.60 1.11
CA PRO A 105 5.02 30.79 0.41
C PRO A 105 4.25 30.46 -0.89
N THR A 106 2.98 30.85 -0.96
CA THR A 106 2.07 30.54 -2.09
C THR A 106 2.15 31.52 -3.26
N SER A 107 3.09 32.47 -3.21
CA SER A 107 3.24 33.48 -4.26
C SER A 107 3.56 32.84 -5.62
N GLY A 108 3.04 33.41 -6.71
CA GLY A 108 3.31 32.89 -8.05
C GLY A 108 4.81 32.85 -8.42
N ARG A 109 5.66 33.65 -7.77
CA ARG A 109 7.13 33.57 -7.91
C ARG A 109 7.70 32.31 -7.25
N ALA A 110 7.27 32.00 -6.03
CA ALA A 110 7.70 30.81 -5.31
C ALA A 110 7.26 29.54 -6.03
N VAL A 111 6.01 29.48 -6.48
CA VAL A 111 5.46 28.36 -7.26
C VAL A 111 6.23 28.15 -8.56
N ARG A 112 6.46 29.22 -9.35
CA ARG A 112 7.23 29.11 -10.60
C ARG A 112 8.66 28.66 -10.37
N ARG A 113 9.32 29.13 -9.31
CA ARG A 113 10.66 28.69 -8.96
C ARG A 113 10.69 27.19 -8.65
N PHE A 114 9.78 26.72 -7.81
CA PHE A 114 9.68 25.30 -7.48
C PHE A 114 9.43 24.44 -8.72
N LEU A 115 8.50 24.84 -9.58
CA LEU A 115 8.26 24.16 -10.85
C LEU A 115 9.49 24.18 -11.76
N ALA A 116 10.23 25.29 -11.83
CA ALA A 116 11.49 25.37 -12.58
C ALA A 116 12.57 24.42 -12.01
N ASP A 117 12.69 24.33 -10.68
CA ASP A 117 13.62 23.41 -10.00
C ASP A 117 13.27 21.93 -10.32
N HIS A 118 12.03 21.64 -10.72
CA HIS A 118 11.57 20.32 -11.16
C HIS A 118 11.54 20.15 -12.69
N GLY A 119 11.94 21.18 -13.47
CA GLY A 119 11.89 21.14 -14.94
C GLY A 119 10.50 21.36 -15.55
N LEU A 120 9.54 21.86 -14.77
CA LEU A 120 8.12 21.97 -15.12
C LEU A 120 7.61 23.42 -15.23
N ALA A 121 8.51 24.40 -15.41
CA ALA A 121 8.14 25.81 -15.49
C ALA A 121 7.11 26.08 -16.61
N ASP A 122 7.26 25.45 -17.76
CA ASP A 122 6.39 25.62 -18.93
C ASP A 122 5.00 24.98 -18.72
N PHE A 123 4.88 24.02 -17.79
CA PHE A 123 3.61 23.41 -17.42
C PHE A 123 2.80 24.24 -16.42
N ALA A 124 3.39 25.27 -15.80
CA ALA A 124 2.75 26.08 -14.78
C ALA A 124 1.34 26.60 -15.16
N PRO A 125 1.12 27.20 -16.36
CA PRO A 125 -0.21 27.67 -16.75
C PRO A 125 -1.11 26.57 -17.33
N LEU A 126 -0.55 25.39 -17.64
CA LEU A 126 -1.27 24.30 -18.27
C LEU A 126 -2.13 23.56 -17.26
N PRO A 127 -3.25 22.97 -17.68
CA PRO A 127 -4.03 22.13 -16.80
C PRO A 127 -3.23 20.90 -16.38
N VAL A 128 -3.44 20.43 -15.15
CA VAL A 128 -2.77 19.26 -14.58
C VAL A 128 -2.83 18.03 -15.47
N ARG A 129 -3.91 17.81 -16.24
CA ARG A 129 -4.02 16.71 -17.20
C ARG A 129 -2.99 16.72 -18.34
N ALA A 130 -2.30 17.84 -18.55
CA ALA A 130 -1.25 17.97 -19.56
C ALA A 130 0.12 17.48 -19.06
N LEU A 131 0.28 17.23 -17.76
CA LEU A 131 1.54 16.70 -17.23
C LEU A 131 1.81 15.28 -17.75
N PRO A 132 3.05 15.00 -18.18
CA PRO A 132 3.48 13.62 -18.42
C PRO A 132 3.31 12.77 -17.15
N PRO A 133 2.97 11.47 -17.27
CA PRO A 133 2.65 10.64 -16.11
C PRO A 133 3.80 10.53 -15.10
N ALA A 134 5.05 10.42 -15.57
CA ALA A 134 6.21 10.35 -14.70
C ALA A 134 6.45 11.65 -13.92
N ASP A 135 6.31 12.80 -14.59
CA ASP A 135 6.41 14.11 -13.95
C ASP A 135 5.28 14.34 -12.95
N ARG A 136 4.07 13.87 -13.25
CA ARG A 136 2.91 13.93 -12.35
C ARG A 136 3.19 13.18 -11.04
N ILE A 137 3.63 11.91 -11.14
CA ILE A 137 3.94 11.09 -9.97
C ILE A 137 5.08 11.73 -9.16
N ARG A 138 6.19 12.09 -9.83
CA ARG A 138 7.33 12.75 -9.19
C ARG A 138 6.90 14.02 -8.45
N LEU A 139 6.21 14.94 -9.14
CA LEU A 139 5.84 16.23 -8.60
C LEU A 139 4.91 16.11 -7.38
N PHE A 140 3.85 15.31 -7.47
CA PHE A 140 2.90 15.18 -6.37
C PHE A 140 3.46 14.39 -5.19
N SER A 141 4.39 13.45 -5.43
CA SER A 141 5.13 12.81 -4.34
C SER A 141 6.09 13.78 -3.63
N GLU A 142 6.81 14.63 -4.38
CA GLU A 142 7.67 15.67 -3.78
C GLU A 142 6.87 16.70 -2.99
N LEU A 143 5.73 17.17 -3.52
CA LEU A 143 4.85 18.09 -2.81
C LEU A 143 4.31 17.50 -1.50
N ALA A 144 3.95 16.22 -1.51
CA ALA A 144 3.42 15.54 -0.33
C ALA A 144 4.42 15.51 0.83
N VAL A 145 5.71 15.32 0.56
CA VAL A 145 6.75 15.26 1.60
C VAL A 145 7.19 16.64 2.12
N LEU A 146 6.80 17.74 1.46
CA LEU A 146 7.01 19.08 2.00
C LEU A 146 6.14 19.38 3.22
N ARG A 147 5.06 18.61 3.42
CA ARG A 147 4.14 18.80 4.55
C ARG A 147 4.83 18.43 5.87
N ALA A 148 4.76 19.33 6.85
CA ALA A 148 5.40 19.13 8.13
C ALA A 148 4.93 17.83 8.82
N GLY A 149 5.89 17.00 9.22
CA GLY A 149 5.65 15.74 9.91
C GLY A 149 5.42 14.54 8.99
N VAL A 150 5.26 14.73 7.68
CA VAL A 150 5.11 13.64 6.72
C VAL A 150 6.46 12.99 6.47
N ASP A 151 6.57 11.71 6.81
CA ASP A 151 7.72 10.85 6.52
C ASP A 151 7.32 9.52 5.87
N GLY A 152 6.07 9.43 5.40
CA GLY A 152 5.65 8.41 4.45
C GLY A 152 4.56 8.87 3.49
N ILE A 153 4.58 8.29 2.28
CA ILE A 153 3.62 8.58 1.22
C ILE A 153 2.97 7.31 0.69
N ILE A 154 1.71 7.43 0.29
CA ILE A 154 0.94 6.35 -0.30
C ILE A 154 0.48 6.81 -1.68
N VAL A 155 1.12 6.27 -2.73
CA VAL A 155 0.80 6.56 -4.14
C VAL A 155 -0.26 5.58 -4.60
N THR A 156 -1.42 6.08 -5.03
CA THR A 156 -2.58 5.24 -5.35
C THR A 156 -2.86 5.16 -6.84
N SER A 157 -2.89 3.93 -7.36
CA SER A 157 -3.12 3.53 -8.75
C SER A 157 -2.45 4.46 -9.79
N PRO A 158 -1.11 4.63 -9.73
CA PRO A 158 -0.37 5.48 -10.66
C PRO A 158 -0.59 5.12 -12.14
N GLU A 159 -0.90 3.85 -12.43
CA GLU A 159 -1.17 3.31 -13.76
C GLU A 159 -2.34 3.98 -14.49
N ARG A 160 -3.28 4.61 -13.76
CA ARG A 160 -4.43 5.33 -14.35
C ARG A 160 -4.00 6.51 -15.24
N HIS A 161 -2.81 7.04 -15.00
CA HIS A 161 -2.27 8.17 -15.77
C HIS A 161 -1.52 7.71 -17.03
N GLY A 162 -1.28 6.41 -17.20
CA GLY A 162 -0.44 5.86 -18.27
C GLY A 162 1.06 5.99 -17.96
N GLY A 163 1.89 5.82 -18.99
CA GLY A 163 3.36 5.78 -18.85
C GLY A 163 3.88 4.42 -18.37
N ALA A 164 5.15 4.14 -18.66
CA ALA A 164 5.75 2.86 -18.24
C ALA A 164 6.22 2.93 -16.78
N PRO A 165 5.97 1.90 -15.94
CA PRO A 165 6.44 1.89 -14.54
C PRO A 165 7.93 2.18 -14.37
N ALA A 166 8.76 1.74 -15.31
CA ALA A 166 10.20 1.99 -15.33
C ALA A 166 10.57 3.48 -15.45
N GLU A 167 9.71 4.33 -15.98
CA GLU A 167 9.98 5.76 -16.19
C GLU A 167 9.78 6.59 -14.91
N TRP A 168 8.94 6.13 -13.98
CA TRP A 168 8.59 6.89 -12.78
C TRP A 168 8.99 6.23 -11.47
N PHE A 169 9.24 4.91 -11.47
CA PHE A 169 9.59 4.20 -10.25
C PHE A 169 10.86 4.72 -9.59
N GLY A 170 11.86 5.12 -10.39
CA GLY A 170 13.12 5.69 -9.87
C GLY A 170 12.90 6.91 -8.97
N HIS A 171 11.94 7.78 -9.28
CA HIS A 171 11.63 8.95 -8.45
C HIS A 171 11.09 8.57 -7.06
N LEU A 172 10.37 7.45 -6.97
CA LEU A 172 9.88 6.93 -5.69
C LEU A 172 11.00 6.24 -4.89
N VAL A 173 11.96 5.62 -5.58
CA VAL A 173 13.21 5.12 -4.96
C VAL A 173 14.01 6.29 -4.39
N ASP A 174 14.18 7.39 -5.12
CA ASP A 174 14.89 8.59 -4.65
C ASP A 174 14.27 9.20 -3.37
N LEU A 175 12.95 9.09 -3.21
CA LEU A 175 12.26 9.47 -1.96
C LEU A 175 12.57 8.49 -0.84
N ALA A 176 12.54 7.20 -1.12
CA ALA A 176 12.83 6.17 -0.14
C ALA A 176 14.28 6.23 0.36
N ASP A 177 15.24 6.53 -0.52
CA ASP A 177 16.65 6.78 -0.19
C ASP A 177 16.85 8.01 0.70
N ARG A 178 15.94 8.99 0.63
CA ARG A 178 15.88 10.14 1.56
C ARG A 178 15.21 9.82 2.89
N GLY A 179 14.84 8.56 3.14
CA GLY A 179 14.24 8.09 4.38
C GLY A 179 12.71 8.16 4.42
N VAL A 180 12.05 8.45 3.30
CA VAL A 180 10.59 8.45 3.21
C VAL A 180 10.08 7.03 3.07
N THR A 181 9.12 6.61 3.89
CA THR A 181 8.44 5.31 3.68
C THR A 181 7.48 5.44 2.50
N VAL A 182 7.69 4.67 1.42
CA VAL A 182 6.86 4.75 0.21
C VAL A 182 6.01 3.49 0.03
N ALA A 183 4.68 3.66 -0.04
CA ALA A 183 3.75 2.62 -0.46
C ALA A 183 3.18 2.94 -1.85
N ILE A 184 3.08 1.93 -2.72
CA ILE A 184 2.46 2.02 -4.03
C ILE A 184 1.29 1.04 -4.06
N VAL A 185 0.06 1.53 -3.98
CA VAL A 185 -1.15 0.70 -4.04
C VAL A 185 -1.65 0.67 -5.47
N THR A 186 -1.56 -0.47 -6.14
CA THR A 186 -1.72 -0.56 -7.61
C THR A 186 -2.30 -1.91 -8.02
N ASP A 187 -2.61 -2.09 -9.30
CA ASP A 187 -3.03 -3.37 -9.85
C ASP A 187 -1.89 -4.43 -9.87
N TYR A 188 -2.26 -5.69 -10.10
CA TYR A 188 -1.28 -6.81 -10.10
C TYR A 188 -0.28 -6.73 -11.26
N ALA A 189 -0.67 -6.16 -12.40
CA ALA A 189 0.19 -6.10 -13.57
C ALA A 189 1.35 -5.12 -13.33
N THR A 190 1.01 -3.92 -12.86
CA THR A 190 1.95 -2.89 -12.45
C THR A 190 2.78 -3.37 -11.27
N ALA A 191 2.16 -4.01 -10.26
CA ALA A 191 2.90 -4.54 -9.12
C ALA A 191 3.99 -5.54 -9.52
N LYS A 192 3.67 -6.46 -10.45
CA LYS A 192 4.65 -7.42 -10.97
C LYS A 192 5.84 -6.74 -11.65
N ILE A 193 5.60 -5.67 -12.41
CA ILE A 193 6.67 -4.89 -13.05
C ILE A 193 7.53 -4.21 -11.98
N LEU A 194 6.91 -3.55 -10.99
CA LEU A 194 7.61 -2.85 -9.93
C LEU A 194 8.48 -3.78 -9.09
N ILE A 195 7.98 -4.98 -8.77
CA ILE A 195 8.78 -6.02 -8.09
C ILE A 195 10.01 -6.38 -8.93
N GLY A 196 9.83 -6.55 -10.25
CA GLY A 196 10.95 -6.78 -11.17
C GLY A 196 11.95 -5.63 -11.25
N LEU A 197 11.52 -4.40 -10.94
CA LEU A 197 12.36 -3.20 -10.85
C LEU A 197 12.99 -3.00 -9.46
N GLY A 198 12.66 -3.84 -8.48
CA GLY A 198 13.25 -3.82 -7.14
C GLY A 198 12.32 -3.34 -6.02
N ALA A 199 11.02 -3.11 -6.27
CA ALA A 199 10.06 -2.88 -5.19
C ALA A 199 9.90 -4.13 -4.31
N ARG A 200 9.66 -3.94 -3.02
CA ARG A 200 9.29 -5.05 -2.13
C ARG A 200 7.78 -5.31 -2.21
N ASP A 201 7.38 -6.57 -2.23
CA ASP A 201 5.97 -6.93 -2.03
C ASP A 201 5.54 -6.65 -0.58
N GLY A 202 4.46 -5.90 -0.41
CA GLY A 202 3.89 -5.54 0.87
C GLY A 202 3.11 -6.68 1.54
N ALA A 203 2.70 -7.70 0.78
CA ALA A 203 2.08 -8.90 1.31
C ALA A 203 2.99 -9.57 2.34
N THR A 204 2.47 -9.77 3.55
CA THR A 204 3.13 -10.67 4.48
C THR A 204 2.94 -12.08 3.94
N PRO A 205 3.98 -12.94 3.91
CA PRO A 205 3.77 -14.36 3.64
C PRO A 205 2.67 -14.86 4.60
N GLU A 206 1.64 -15.52 4.08
CA GLU A 206 0.70 -16.24 4.94
C GLU A 206 1.55 -17.11 5.86
N THR A 207 1.49 -16.85 7.17
CA THR A 207 1.89 -17.89 8.13
C THR A 207 0.86 -18.98 7.89
N PRO A 208 1.26 -20.19 7.43
CA PRO A 208 0.30 -21.27 7.31
C PRO A 208 -0.45 -21.36 8.63
N PRO A 209 -1.78 -21.51 8.64
CA PRO A 209 -2.48 -21.78 9.89
C PRO A 209 -1.74 -22.93 10.56
N ASP A 210 -1.38 -22.74 11.83
CA ASP A 210 -0.78 -23.80 12.66
C ASP A 210 -1.51 -25.09 12.29
N GLN A 211 -0.78 -26.03 11.68
CA GLN A 211 -1.33 -27.35 11.47
C GLN A 211 -1.66 -27.83 12.88
N GLU A 212 -2.95 -27.88 13.21
CA GLU A 212 -3.43 -28.54 14.42
C GLU A 212 -2.65 -29.85 14.53
N PRO A 213 -1.96 -30.11 15.66
CA PRO A 213 -1.14 -31.29 15.77
C PRO A 213 -2.04 -32.47 15.44
N ALA A 214 -1.67 -33.21 14.39
CA ALA A 214 -2.40 -34.39 13.95
C ALA A 214 -2.72 -35.22 15.19
N GLU A 215 -4.01 -35.36 15.50
CA GLU A 215 -4.46 -36.30 16.50
C GLU A 215 -3.90 -37.64 16.07
N THR A 216 -2.92 -38.12 16.83
CA THR A 216 -2.32 -39.43 16.61
C THR A 216 -3.45 -40.44 16.77
N GLU A 217 -3.95 -40.92 15.63
CA GLU A 217 -4.97 -41.96 15.55
C GLU A 217 -4.42 -43.14 16.35
N THR A 218 -5.08 -43.44 17.46
CA THR A 218 -4.64 -44.49 18.37
C THR A 218 -4.96 -45.81 17.69
N ASP A 219 -3.93 -46.54 17.30
CA ASP A 219 -4.01 -47.82 16.62
C ASP A 219 -4.92 -48.79 17.41
N PRO A 220 -5.99 -49.37 16.82
CA PRO A 220 -6.83 -50.30 17.55
C PRO A 220 -6.10 -51.63 17.76
N GLU A 221 -6.10 -52.07 19.01
CA GLU A 221 -5.54 -53.32 19.53
C GLU A 221 -5.96 -54.55 18.67
N PRO A 222 -5.04 -55.46 18.30
CA PRO A 222 -5.39 -56.58 17.45
C PRO A 222 -6.26 -57.60 18.19
N LEU A 223 -7.44 -57.88 17.60
CA LEU A 223 -8.40 -58.89 18.04
C LEU A 223 -7.75 -60.28 17.98
N LEU A 224 -7.52 -60.89 19.14
CA LEU A 224 -7.04 -62.27 19.27
C LEU A 224 -8.04 -63.24 18.62
N ALA A 225 -7.55 -64.02 17.64
CA ALA A 225 -8.31 -65.11 17.04
C ALA A 225 -8.55 -66.24 18.07
N PRO A 226 -9.72 -66.88 18.09
CA PRO A 226 -9.97 -68.04 18.94
C PRO A 226 -9.15 -69.25 18.47
N THR A 227 -8.43 -69.85 19.41
CA THR A 227 -7.73 -71.13 19.28
C THR A 227 -8.71 -72.29 19.09
N ASP A 228 -8.48 -73.12 18.07
CA ASP A 228 -9.13 -74.42 17.87
C ASP A 228 -8.87 -75.36 19.07
N PRO A 229 -9.84 -76.22 19.45
CA PRO A 229 -9.62 -77.24 20.48
C PRO A 229 -8.83 -78.44 19.92
N PRO A 230 -8.07 -79.16 20.77
CA PRO A 230 -7.31 -80.33 20.33
C PRO A 230 -8.21 -81.55 20.07
N GLU A 231 -7.79 -82.33 19.07
CA GLU A 231 -8.35 -83.61 18.65
C GLU A 231 -8.41 -84.62 19.80
N SER A 232 -9.55 -85.32 19.87
CA SER A 232 -9.76 -86.46 20.74
C SER A 232 -9.10 -87.71 20.15
N ASP A 233 -8.08 -88.23 20.83
CA ASP A 233 -7.77 -89.65 20.79
C ASP A 233 -8.94 -90.43 21.42
N LEU A 234 -9.43 -91.47 20.72
CA LEU A 234 -9.69 -92.82 21.26
C LEU A 234 -10.48 -93.68 20.26
N SER A 235 -9.80 -94.75 19.81
CA SER A 235 -10.31 -96.10 19.41
C SER A 235 -11.12 -96.25 18.11
#